data_AF-A0AA39TWL9-F1
#
_entry.id   AF-A0AA39TWL9-F1
#
_cell.length_a   1.000
_cell.length_b   1.000
_cell.length_c   1.000
_cell.angle_alpha   90.00
_cell.angle_beta   90.00
_cell.angle_gamma   90.00
#
_symmetry.space_group_name_H-M   'P 1'
#
loop_
_entity.id
_entity.type
_entity.pdbx_description
1 polymer ?
#
loop_
_entity_poly.entity_id
_entity_poly.type
_entity_poly.pdbx_seq_one_letter_code
_entity_poly.pdbx_strand_id
1 'polypeptide(L)' 'FQPNAVVLQCGADSLPGDILDCLNLTIRGLAHCVQYLRKKNVPLILLGGGRYTVTNVARTWTYETA' A
#
# COMPACT_ATOMS: atom_id res chain seq x y z
N PHE A 1 21.66 0.15 3.46
CA PHE A 1 21.01 -0.54 4.58
C PHE A 1 21.11 -2.06 4.46
N GLN A 2 20.85 -2.67 3.29
CA GLN A 2 20.94 -4.13 3.08
C GLN A 2 20.14 -4.95 4.12
N PRO A 3 18.81 -4.73 4.22
CA PRO A 3 17.99 -5.42 5.20
C PRO A 3 17.79 -6.90 4.86
N ASN A 4 17.69 -7.73 5.89
CA ASN A 4 17.34 -9.15 5.76
C ASN A 4 15.82 -9.41 5.78
N ALA A 5 15.02 -8.39 6.10
CA ALA A 5 13.56 -8.42 6.07
C ALA A 5 13.00 -7.00 5.90
N VAL A 6 11.81 -6.89 5.32
CA VAL A 6 11.10 -5.63 5.12
C VAL A 6 9.67 -5.76 5.67
N VAL A 7 9.23 -4.72 6.40
CA VAL A 7 7.83 -4.53 6.75
C VAL A 7 7.33 -3.32 5.96
N LEU A 8 6.28 -3.50 5.17
CA LEU A 8 5.66 -2.45 4.38
C LEU A 8 4.25 -2.21 4.89
N GLN A 9 4.01 -0.98 5.32
CA GLN A 9 2.70 -0.50 5.75
C GLN A 9 1.98 0.11 4.53
N CYS A 10 0.88 -0.50 4.11
CA CYS A 10 0.10 -0.13 2.92
C CYS A 10 -1.14 0.68 3.31
N GLY A 11 -0.90 1.90 3.82
CA GLY A 11 -1.96 2.87 4.08
C GLY A 11 -2.69 3.20 2.79
N ALA A 12 -4.02 3.17 2.83
CA ALA A 12 -4.85 3.48 1.67
C ALA A 12 -5.33 4.95 1.69
N ASP A 13 -5.03 5.69 2.75
CA ASP A 13 -5.25 7.13 2.91
C ASP A 13 -4.60 7.96 1.79
N SER A 14 -3.50 7.47 1.20
CA SER A 14 -2.88 8.12 0.03
C SER A 14 -3.72 8.11 -1.25
N LEU A 15 -4.88 7.44 -1.26
CA LEU A 15 -5.82 7.42 -2.37
C LEU A 15 -6.71 8.68 -2.38
N PRO A 16 -7.11 9.18 -3.56
CA PRO A 16 -7.94 10.36 -3.65
C PRO A 16 -9.28 10.19 -2.93
N GLY A 17 -9.70 11.30 -2.32
CA GLY A 17 -10.96 11.38 -1.57
C GLY A 17 -10.85 10.88 -0.12
N ASP A 18 -9.64 10.61 0.38
CA ASP A 18 -9.42 10.53 1.83
C ASP A 18 -9.58 11.92 2.47
N ILE A 19 -10.13 11.97 3.68
CA ILE A 19 -10.42 13.22 4.38
C ILE A 19 -9.23 13.76 5.18
N LEU A 20 -8.22 12.93 5.46
CA LEU A 20 -7.04 13.32 6.23
C LEU A 20 -5.79 13.48 5.37
N ASP A 21 -5.81 12.99 4.13
CA ASP A 21 -4.67 13.07 3.21
C ASP A 21 -5.07 13.79 1.90
N CYS A 22 -4.11 14.51 1.32
CA CYS A 22 -4.29 15.32 0.11
C CYS A 22 -3.64 14.67 -1.13
N LEU A 23 -3.23 13.41 -1.03
CA LEU A 23 -2.63 12.67 -2.13
C LEU A 23 -3.66 12.22 -3.17
N ASN A 24 -3.17 11.95 -4.38
CA ASN A 24 -3.97 11.53 -5.53
C ASN A 24 -3.39 10.28 -6.19
N LEU A 25 -2.97 9.30 -5.38
CA LEU A 25 -2.44 8.04 -5.91
C LEU A 25 -3.57 7.14 -6.40
N THR A 26 -3.33 6.43 -7.50
CA THR A 26 -4.24 5.36 -7.93
C THR A 26 -3.91 4.07 -7.18
N ILE A 27 -4.87 3.14 -7.12
CA ILE A 27 -4.63 1.77 -6.59
C ILE A 27 -3.44 1.11 -7.28
N ARG A 28 -3.29 1.32 -8.61
CA ARG A 28 -2.15 0.80 -9.37
C ARG A 28 -0.83 1.45 -8.95
N GLY A 29 -0.86 2.74 -8.65
CA GLY A 29 0.31 3.48 -8.15
C GLY A 29 0.78 2.94 -6.80
N LEU A 30 -0.15 2.70 -5.86
CA LEU A 30 0.17 2.10 -4.57
C LEU A 30 0.70 0.67 -4.72
N ALA A 31 0.03 -0.16 -5.53
CA ALA A 31 0.45 -1.53 -5.80
C ALA A 31 1.83 -1.62 -6.48
N HIS A 32 2.25 -0.60 -7.22
CA HIS A 32 3.60 -0.54 -7.79
C HIS A 32 4.68 -0.53 -6.71
N CYS A 33 4.44 0.11 -5.56
CA CYS A 33 5.36 0.09 -4.41
C CYS A 33 5.50 -1.32 -3.84
N VAL A 34 4.39 -2.05 -3.69
CA VAL A 34 4.37 -3.45 -3.25
C VAL A 34 5.16 -4.33 -4.23
N GLN A 35 4.90 -4.19 -5.53
CA GLN A 35 5.60 -4.94 -6.57
C GLN A 35 7.10 -4.65 -6.62
N TYR A 36 7.49 -3.38 -6.43
CA TYR A 36 8.89 -2.98 -6.37
C TYR A 36 9.65 -3.71 -5.25
N LEU A 37 9.03 -3.83 -4.06
CA LEU A 37 9.63 -4.52 -2.91
C LEU A 37 9.56 -6.05 -3.04
N ARG A 38 8.48 -6.62 -3.57
CA ARG A 38 8.39 -8.07 -3.86
C ARG A 38 9.54 -8.54 -4.77
N LYS A 39 9.92 -7.74 -5.77
CA LYS A 39 11.03 -8.03 -6.69
C LYS A 39 12.42 -8.09 -6.02
N LYS A 40 12.57 -7.63 -4.78
CA LYS A 40 13.85 -7.66 -4.05
C LYS A 40 14.17 -9.02 -3.42
N ASN A 41 13.22 -9.98 -3.44
CA ASN A 41 13.40 -11.34 -2.93
C ASN A 41 13.93 -11.40 -1.48
N VAL A 42 13.51 -10.45 -0.65
CA VAL A 42 13.70 -10.47 0.80
C VAL A 42 12.36 -10.77 1.48
N PRO A 43 12.34 -11.44 2.65
CA PRO A 43 11.13 -11.60 3.44
C PRO A 43 10.39 -10.28 3.59
N LEU A 44 9.12 -10.26 3.17
CA LEU A 44 8.28 -9.06 3.12
C LEU A 44 6.99 -9.30 3.89
N ILE A 45 6.73 -8.48 4.90
CA ILE A 45 5.47 -8.45 5.65
C ILE A 45 4.67 -7.23 5.17
N LEU A 46 3.45 -7.45 4.70
CA LEU A 46 2.52 -6.39 4.33
C LEU A 46 1.54 -6.15 5.47
N LEU A 47 1.39 -4.89 5.87
CA LEU A 47 0.41 -4.44 6.85
C LEU A 47 -0.58 -3.49 6.18
N GLY A 48 -1.80 -3.41 6.70
CA GLY A 48 -2.74 -2.35 6.32
C GLY A 48 -2.36 -1.01 6.95
N GLY A 49 -3.36 -0.15 7.16
CA GLY A 49 -3.26 1.07 7.96
C GLY A 49 -4.34 2.08 7.59
N GLY A 50 -4.01 3.37 7.61
CA GLY A 50 -4.98 4.45 7.51
C GLY A 50 -5.82 4.43 6.23
N ARG A 51 -7.11 4.72 6.40
CA ARG A 51 -8.04 5.24 5.41
C ARG A 51 -9.28 5.73 6.17
N TYR A 52 -9.62 6.99 6.00
CA TYR A 52 -10.68 7.65 6.73
C TYR A 52 -11.92 7.87 5.85
N THR A 53 -11.80 7.61 4.54
CA THR A 53 -12.92 7.39 3.60
C THR A 53 -12.95 5.93 3.13
N VAL A 54 -13.74 5.08 3.80
CA VAL A 54 -13.65 3.60 3.68
C VAL A 54 -13.95 3.06 2.26
N THR A 55 -14.67 3.82 1.43
CA THR A 55 -15.01 3.47 0.04
C THR A 55 -13.74 3.29 -0.78
N ASN A 56 -13.32 2.04 -1.03
CA ASN A 56 -12.16 1.54 -1.81
C ASN A 56 -11.07 0.82 -1.00
N VAL A 57 -11.10 0.77 0.34
CA VAL A 57 -10.04 0.09 1.12
C VAL A 57 -9.93 -1.39 0.74
N ALA A 58 -11.09 -2.05 0.72
CA ALA A 58 -11.20 -3.43 0.29
C ALA A 58 -10.65 -3.63 -1.13
N ARG A 59 -11.00 -2.75 -2.08
CA ARG A 59 -10.50 -2.83 -3.47
C ARG A 59 -8.97 -2.73 -3.52
N THR A 60 -8.40 -1.81 -2.76
CA THR A 60 -6.96 -1.57 -2.71
C THR A 60 -6.22 -2.78 -2.15
N TRP A 61 -6.59 -3.25 -0.95
CA TRP A 61 -5.88 -4.36 -0.32
C TRP A 61 -6.12 -5.69 -1.05
N THR A 62 -7.29 -5.91 -1.64
CA THR A 62 -7.51 -7.06 -2.54
C THR A 62 -6.60 -6.99 -3.77
N TYR A 63 -6.43 -5.80 -4.37
CA TYR A 63 -5.55 -5.63 -5.53
C TYR A 63 -4.06 -5.79 -5.16
N GLU A 64 -3.63 -5.33 -3.99
CA GLU A 64 -2.26 -5.51 -3.50
C GLU A 64 -1.92 -6.96 -3.13
N THR A 65 -2.94 -7.75 -2.79
CA THR A 65 -2.79 -9.17 -2.48
C THR A 65 -2.53 -9.99 -3.75
N ALA A 66 -3.23 -9.65 -4.84
CA ALA A 66 -3.09 -10.28 -6.15
C ALA A 66 -1.64 -10.22 -6.71
#